data_AF-A0A7S2H8I9-F1
#
_entry.id   AF-A0A7S2H8I9-F1
#
_cell.length_a   1.000
_cell.length_b   1.000
_cell.length_c   1.000
_cell.angle_alpha   90.00
_cell.angle_beta   90.00
_cell.angle_gamma   90.00
#
_symmetry.space_group_name_H-M   'P 1'
#
loop_
_entity.id
_entity.type
_entity.pdbx_description
1 polymer ?
#
loop_
_entity_poly.entity_id
_entity_poly.type
_entity_poly.pdbx_seq_one_letter_code
_entity_poly.pdbx_strand_id
1 'polypeptide(L)'
;IKKNPDGRTYVKNLKQVPIDTTQNTTSGMKTLEEVMTCAARSRSVAFTHMNATSSRSHSVFALDIRGTNTDNGLVVHGTLNLCDLAGSERLDRSNHDMSTPEGMARLKETQSINKSLSTLGDVFGALSN
;
A
#
# COMPACT_ATOMS: atom_id res chain seq x y z
N ILE A 1 8.93 -5.13 -8.23
CA ILE A 1 8.22 -6.26 -7.59
C ILE A 1 8.92 -7.55 -8.02
N LYS A 2 9.23 -8.47 -7.10
CA LYS A 2 9.89 -9.77 -7.37
C LYS A 2 9.23 -10.88 -6.54
N LYS A 3 9.52 -12.14 -6.86
CA LYS A 3 9.06 -13.30 -6.10
C LYS A 3 10.23 -13.93 -5.32
N ASN A 4 9.96 -14.31 -4.08
CA ASN A 4 10.82 -15.16 -3.27
C ASN A 4 10.68 -16.63 -3.71
N PRO A 5 11.62 -17.50 -3.35
CA PRO A 5 11.54 -18.94 -3.62
C PRO A 5 10.31 -19.63 -3.02
N ASP A 6 9.76 -19.08 -1.94
CA ASP A 6 8.52 -19.54 -1.28
C ASP A 6 7.24 -19.07 -1.99
N GLY A 7 7.36 -18.42 -3.15
CA GLY A 7 6.24 -17.89 -3.94
C GLY A 7 5.72 -16.53 -3.48
N ARG A 8 6.19 -15.99 -2.35
CA ARG A 8 5.74 -14.68 -1.85
C ARG A 8 6.30 -13.54 -2.70
N THR A 9 5.48 -12.52 -2.90
CA THR A 9 5.85 -11.33 -3.68
C THR A 9 6.44 -10.26 -2.76
N TYR A 10 7.51 -9.58 -3.18
CA TYR A 10 8.13 -8.48 -2.42
C TYR A 10 8.55 -7.31 -3.32
N VAL A 11 8.69 -6.13 -2.71
CA VAL A 11 9.20 -4.92 -3.36
C VAL A 11 10.66 -4.72 -2.99
N LYS A 12 11.55 -4.70 -3.99
CA LYS A 12 12.96 -4.39 -3.76
C LYS A 12 13.13 -2.94 -3.33
N ASN A 13 14.09 -2.71 -2.44
CA ASN A 13 14.47 -1.38 -1.94
C ASN A 13 13.34 -0.67 -1.18
N LEU A 14 12.37 -1.41 -0.65
CA LEU A 14 11.40 -0.86 0.29
C LEU A 14 12.11 -0.48 1.59
N LYS A 15 11.78 0.67 2.17
CA LYS A 15 12.21 0.99 3.53
C LYS A 15 11.53 0.02 4.50
N GLN A 16 12.34 -0.72 5.25
CA GLN A 16 11.88 -1.63 6.30
C GLN A 16 12.38 -1.09 7.65
N VAL A 17 11.49 -1.07 8.64
CA VAL A 17 11.82 -0.68 10.01
C VAL A 17 11.65 -1.91 10.90
N PRO A 18 12.75 -2.52 11.38
CA PRO A 18 12.65 -3.67 12.27
C PRO A 18 12.12 -3.20 13.63
N ILE A 19 11.16 -3.96 14.16
CA ILE A 19 10.57 -3.73 15.49
C ILE A 19 10.67 -5.04 16.24
N ASP A 20 11.40 -5.03 17.36
CA ASP A 20 11.52 -6.18 18.26
C ASP A 20 10.80 -5.87 19.58
N THR A 21 9.75 -6.61 19.86
CA THR A 21 8.98 -6.52 21.12
C THR A 21 9.33 -7.65 22.09
N THR A 22 10.20 -8.59 21.70
CA THR A 22 10.51 -9.82 22.45
C THR A 22 11.51 -9.58 23.58
N GLN A 23 12.53 -8.73 23.34
CA GLN A 23 13.57 -8.42 24.34
C GLN A 23 13.23 -7.20 25.19
N ASN A 24 12.55 -6.20 24.60
CA ASN A 24 12.15 -4.98 25.29
C ASN A 24 10.83 -4.46 24.71
N THR A 25 9.72 -4.95 25.27
CA THR A 25 8.38 -4.60 24.81
C THR A 25 8.13 -3.10 24.82
N THR A 26 8.58 -2.36 25.86
CA THR A 26 8.37 -0.91 25.95
C THR A 26 9.02 -0.16 24.80
N SER A 27 10.29 -0.47 24.48
CA SER A 27 11.00 0.18 23.38
C SER A 27 10.42 -0.24 22.02
N GLY A 28 10.11 -1.52 21.84
CA GLY A 28 9.52 -2.02 20.60
C GLY A 28 8.15 -1.39 20.31
N MET A 29 7.30 -1.28 21.33
CA MET A 29 5.99 -0.64 21.21
C MET A 29 6.11 0.86 20.92
N LYS A 30 7.10 1.55 21.50
CA LYS A 30 7.38 2.95 21.16
C LYS A 30 7.80 3.10 19.70
N THR A 31 8.70 2.27 19.19
CA THR A 31 9.10 2.30 17.77
C THR A 31 7.91 1.99 16.86
N LEU A 32 7.05 1.04 17.24
CA LEU A 32 5.81 0.77 16.51
C LEU A 32 4.91 2.01 16.44
N GLU A 33 4.70 2.69 17.57
CA GLU A 33 3.90 3.91 17.63
C GLU A 33 4.48 5.03 16.75
N GLU A 34 5.80 5.22 16.75
CA GLU A 34 6.49 6.18 15.89
C GLU A 34 6.31 5.86 14.40
N VAL A 35 6.43 4.58 14.02
CA VAL A 35 6.20 4.12 12.65
C VAL A 35 4.74 4.32 12.23
N MET A 36 3.79 3.98 13.11
CA MET A 36 2.36 4.16 12.85
C MET A 36 2.00 5.64 12.74
N THR A 37 2.58 6.51 13.56
CA THR A 37 2.41 7.96 13.47
C THR A 37 3.00 8.51 12.18
N CYS A 38 4.18 8.04 11.77
CA CYS A 38 4.78 8.41 10.50
C CYS A 38 3.89 7.99 9.32
N ALA A 39 3.40 6.75 9.33
CA ALA A 39 2.49 6.23 8.32
C ALA A 39 1.16 7.02 8.27
N ALA A 40 0.57 7.31 9.44
CA ALA A 40 -0.63 8.13 9.54
C ALA A 40 -0.40 9.56 9.05
N ARG A 41 0.77 10.15 9.30
CA ARG A 41 1.16 11.46 8.75
C ARG A 41 1.38 11.40 7.24
N SER A 42 2.02 10.37 6.71
CA SER A 42 2.13 10.18 5.25
C SER A 42 0.75 10.04 4.61
N ARG A 43 -0.19 9.36 5.28
CA ARG A 43 -1.60 9.29 4.88
C ARG A 43 -2.32 10.64 5.00
N SER A 44 -2.07 11.40 6.07
CA SER A 44 -2.70 12.71 6.32
C SER A 44 -2.14 13.82 5.41
N VAL A 45 -0.85 13.80 5.09
CA VAL A 45 -0.24 14.67 4.08
C VAL A 45 -0.79 14.33 2.70
N ALA A 46 -0.94 13.03 2.38
CA ALA A 46 -1.71 12.63 1.21
C ALA A 46 -3.16 13.20 1.29
N PHE A 47 -3.78 13.20 2.48
CA PHE A 47 -5.12 13.75 2.74
C PHE A 47 -5.24 15.29 2.79
N THR A 48 -4.16 16.04 2.91
CA THR A 48 -4.19 17.51 2.94
C THR A 48 -3.63 18.15 1.66
N HIS A 49 -2.75 17.47 0.92
CA HIS A 49 -2.44 17.77 -0.49
C HIS A 49 -3.54 17.27 -1.46
N MET A 50 -4.76 17.08 -0.94
CA MET A 50 -5.76 16.11 -1.42
C MET A 50 -6.92 16.66 -2.22
N ASN A 51 -6.87 17.89 -2.70
CA ASN A 51 -7.87 18.26 -3.69
C ASN A 51 -7.51 17.76 -5.10
N ALA A 52 -6.31 17.19 -5.32
CA ALA A 52 -5.93 16.66 -6.64
C ALA A 52 -4.95 15.47 -6.68
N THR A 53 -4.20 15.17 -5.61
CA THR A 53 -3.08 14.20 -5.66
C THR A 53 -3.40 12.85 -5.01
N SER A 54 -4.08 12.75 -3.86
CA SER A 54 -4.35 11.41 -3.28
C SER A 54 -5.38 10.60 -4.05
N SER A 55 -6.34 11.26 -4.73
CA SER A 55 -7.32 10.58 -5.57
C SER A 55 -6.65 9.83 -6.71
N ARG A 56 -5.35 10.02 -6.91
CA ARG A 56 -4.57 9.56 -8.06
C ARG A 56 -3.35 8.72 -7.71
N SER A 57 -3.24 8.24 -6.49
CA SER A 57 -2.17 7.28 -6.13
C SER A 57 -2.70 6.20 -5.21
N HIS A 58 -2.24 4.96 -5.42
CA HIS A 58 -2.48 3.87 -4.50
C HIS A 58 -1.36 3.85 -3.45
N SER A 59 -1.73 3.67 -2.18
CA SER A 59 -0.81 3.49 -1.07
C SER A 59 -0.98 2.10 -0.46
N VAL A 60 0.14 1.44 -0.16
CA VAL A 60 0.15 0.14 0.52
C VAL A 60 1.13 0.22 1.67
N PHE A 61 0.64 -0.01 2.88
CA PHE A 61 1.45 -0.20 4.07
C PHE A 61 1.42 -1.69 4.44
N ALA A 62 2.60 -2.30 4.55
CA ALA A 62 2.74 -3.71 4.90
C ALA A 62 3.42 -3.85 6.26
N LEU A 63 2.79 -4.60 7.14
CA LEU A 63 3.32 -4.98 8.45
C LEU A 63 3.60 -6.49 8.43
N ASP A 64 4.88 -6.85 8.38
CA ASP A 64 5.33 -8.23 8.54
C ASP A 64 5.44 -8.58 10.03
N ILE A 65 4.63 -9.53 10.47
CA ILE A 65 4.50 -9.93 11.87
C ILE A 65 5.05 -11.35 12.02
N ARG A 66 6.00 -11.49 12.94
CA ARG A 66 6.57 -12.79 13.33
C ARG A 66 6.33 -13.00 14.82
N GLY A 67 5.73 -14.13 15.16
CA GLY A 67 5.51 -14.53 16.54
C GLY A 67 5.98 -15.96 16.75
N THR A 68 6.49 -16.25 17.94
CA THR A 68 6.88 -17.60 18.34
C THR A 68 6.08 -17.97 19.58
N ASN A 69 5.35 -19.07 19.53
CA ASN A 69 4.73 -19.66 20.70
C ASN A 69 5.84 -20.33 21.54
N THR A 70 6.03 -19.88 22.77
CA THR A 70 7.09 -20.37 23.66
C THR A 70 6.85 -21.78 24.18
N ASP A 71 5.59 -22.23 24.21
CA ASP A 71 5.21 -23.49 24.84
C ASP A 71 5.45 -24.70 23.93
N ASN A 72 5.35 -24.49 22.61
CA ASN A 72 5.55 -25.55 21.60
C ASN A 72 6.54 -25.18 20.49
N GLY A 73 7.14 -24.00 20.54
CA GLY A 73 8.12 -23.52 19.56
C GLY A 73 7.52 -23.15 18.19
N LEU A 74 6.18 -23.12 18.05
CA LEU A 74 5.54 -22.81 16.78
C LEU A 74 5.81 -21.37 16.36
N VAL A 75 6.42 -21.19 15.19
CA VAL A 75 6.65 -19.87 14.59
C VAL A 75 5.53 -19.55 13.61
N VAL A 76 4.87 -18.42 13.82
CA VAL A 76 3.84 -17.86 12.93
C VAL A 76 4.40 -16.64 12.23
N HIS A 77 4.20 -16.57 10.92
CA HIS A 77 4.61 -15.44 10.10
C HIS A 77 3.45 -15.02 9.19
N GLY A 78 2.95 -13.81 9.40
CA GLY A 78 1.88 -13.21 8.61
C GLY A 78 2.23 -11.79 8.17
N THR A 79 1.60 -11.34 7.10
CA THR A 79 1.73 -9.96 6.61
C THR A 79 0.35 -9.32 6.63
N LEU A 80 0.20 -8.21 7.36
CA LEU A 80 -0.98 -7.37 7.32
C LEU A 80 -0.75 -6.25 6.30
N ASN A 81 -1.58 -6.18 5.26
CA ASN A 81 -1.53 -5.12 4.26
C ASN A 81 -2.69 -4.14 4.49
N LEU A 82 -2.37 -2.86 4.67
CA LEU A 82 -3.32 -1.76 4.72
C LEU A 82 -3.22 -1.00 3.39
N CYS A 83 -4.23 -1.14 2.55
CA CYS A 83 -4.26 -0.55 1.22
C CYS A 83 -5.20 0.67 1.20
N ASP A 84 -4.71 1.81 0.75
CA ASP A 84 -5.49 3.00 0.43
C ASP A 84 -5.51 3.14 -1.10
N LEU A 85 -6.66 2.96 -1.73
CA LEU A 85 -6.76 2.90 -3.19
C LEU A 85 -7.21 4.26 -3.74
N ALA A 86 -6.58 4.67 -4.85
CA ALA A 86 -6.99 5.83 -5.63
C ALA A 86 -8.46 5.71 -6.09
N GLY A 87 -9.02 6.84 -6.52
CA GLY A 87 -10.37 6.91 -7.04
C GLY A 87 -10.55 6.08 -8.31
N SER A 88 -11.76 5.54 -8.49
CA SER A 88 -12.16 4.75 -9.65
C SER A 88 -12.89 5.58 -10.71
N GLU A 89 -12.78 6.91 -10.65
CA GLU A 89 -13.52 7.79 -11.54
C GLU A 89 -13.21 7.54 -13.02
N ARG A 90 -14.26 7.61 -13.83
CA ARG A 90 -14.18 7.37 -15.26
C ARG A 90 -13.68 8.62 -15.99
N LEU A 91 -12.90 8.37 -17.04
CA LEU A 91 -12.30 9.38 -17.93
C LEU A 91 -13.33 10.24 -18.68
N ASP A 92 -14.53 9.71 -18.88
CA ASP A 92 -15.63 10.41 -19.56
C ASP A 92 -16.15 11.64 -18.79
N ARG A 93 -15.84 11.74 -17.50
CA ARG A 93 -16.17 12.89 -16.63
C ARG A 93 -15.04 13.89 -16.48
N SER A 94 -13.90 13.63 -17.12
CA SER A 94 -12.66 14.35 -16.87
C SER A 94 -12.41 15.34 -18.02
N ASN A 95 -12.68 16.64 -17.80
CA ASN A 95 -12.56 17.72 -18.78
C ASN A 95 -11.09 18.12 -19.05
N HIS A 96 -10.24 17.15 -19.37
CA HIS A 96 -8.82 17.38 -19.60
C HIS A 96 -8.59 17.95 -21.01
N ASP A 97 -7.87 19.07 -21.11
CA ASP A 97 -7.45 19.60 -22.39
C ASP A 97 -6.36 18.72 -23.02
N MET A 98 -6.81 17.82 -23.90
CA MET A 98 -5.97 16.86 -24.60
C MET A 98 -5.01 17.48 -25.63
N SER A 99 -5.13 18.79 -25.90
CA SER A 99 -4.20 19.51 -26.77
C SER A 99 -2.90 19.91 -26.05
N THR A 100 -2.88 19.82 -24.72
CA THR A 100 -1.73 20.17 -23.89
C THR A 100 -0.92 18.94 -23.47
N PRO A 101 0.42 19.03 -23.39
CA PRO A 101 1.25 17.98 -22.80
C PRO A 101 0.80 17.57 -21.39
N GLU A 102 0.34 18.53 -20.58
CA GLU A 102 -0.15 18.34 -19.23
C GLU A 102 -1.45 17.51 -19.21
N GLY A 103 -2.42 17.82 -20.08
CA GLY A 103 -3.64 17.05 -20.23
C GLY A 103 -3.38 15.63 -20.69
N MET A 104 -2.46 15.43 -21.63
CA MET A 104 -2.03 14.09 -22.06
C MET A 104 -1.36 13.29 -20.94
N ALA A 105 -0.50 13.91 -20.14
CA ALA A 105 0.13 13.26 -18.99
C ALA A 105 -0.93 12.84 -17.95
N ARG A 106 -1.89 13.72 -17.70
CA ARG A 106 -2.98 13.50 -16.74
C ARG A 106 -3.95 12.40 -17.19
N LEU A 107 -4.19 12.25 -18.50
CA LEU A 107 -4.93 11.13 -19.08
C LEU A 107 -4.21 9.80 -18.86
N LYS A 108 -2.91 9.73 -19.19
CA LYS A 108 -2.09 8.52 -19.00
C LYS A 108 -2.04 8.07 -17.54
N GLU A 109 -1.96 9.04 -16.62
CA GLU A 109 -2.03 8.79 -15.19
C GLU A 109 -3.38 8.14 -14.81
N THR A 110 -4.51 8.75 -15.18
CA THR A 110 -5.85 8.21 -14.87
C THR A 110 -6.07 6.82 -15.48
N GLN A 111 -5.59 6.58 -16.71
CA GLN A 111 -5.65 5.24 -17.33
C GLN A 111 -4.87 4.20 -16.52
N SER A 112 -3.69 4.58 -16.01
CA SER A 112 -2.84 3.69 -15.21
C SER A 112 -3.51 3.33 -13.88
N ILE A 113 -4.10 4.31 -13.20
CA ILE A 113 -4.88 4.13 -11.96
C ILE A 113 -6.05 3.17 -12.18
N ASN A 114 -6.87 3.44 -13.21
CA ASN A 114 -8.04 2.61 -13.51
C ASN A 114 -7.62 1.20 -13.93
N LYS A 115 -6.49 1.04 -14.63
CA LYS A 115 -5.97 -0.29 -14.97
C LYS A 115 -5.61 -1.10 -13.72
N SER A 116 -4.96 -0.52 -12.71
CA SER A 116 -4.67 -1.24 -11.46
C SER A 116 -5.95 -1.63 -10.72
N LEU A 117 -6.97 -0.75 -10.68
CA LEU A 117 -8.26 -1.04 -10.04
C LEU A 117 -9.06 -2.12 -10.78
N SER A 118 -9.10 -2.08 -12.12
CA SER A 118 -9.75 -3.13 -12.92
C SER A 118 -9.06 -4.48 -12.73
N THR A 119 -7.72 -4.51 -12.75
CA THR A 119 -6.96 -5.74 -12.50
C THR A 119 -7.25 -6.32 -11.11
N LEU A 120 -7.39 -5.44 -10.09
CA LEU A 120 -7.78 -5.87 -8.75
C LEU A 120 -9.19 -6.49 -8.76
N GLY A 121 -10.14 -5.88 -9.46
CA GLY A 121 -11.49 -6.41 -9.66
C GLY A 121 -11.49 -7.77 -10.35
N ASP A 122 -10.69 -7.95 -11.40
CA ASP A 122 -10.56 -9.22 -12.14
C ASP A 122 -10.04 -10.34 -11.21
N VAL A 123 -9.06 -10.04 -10.36
CA VAL A 123 -8.51 -11.01 -9.39
C VAL A 123 -9.58 -11.43 -8.38
N PHE A 124 -10.33 -10.49 -7.80
CA PHE A 124 -11.41 -10.82 -6.88
C PHE A 124 -12.53 -11.61 -7.56
N GLY A 125 -12.90 -11.25 -8.79
CA GLY A 125 -13.89 -11.99 -9.57
C GLY A 125 -13.45 -13.42 -9.88
N ALA A 126 -12.16 -13.62 -10.18
CA ALA A 126 -11.59 -14.95 -10.40
C ALA A 126 -11.54 -15.81 -9.12
N LEU A 127 -11.35 -15.18 -7.95
CA LEU A 127 -11.32 -15.87 -6.66
C LEU A 127 -12.72 -16.19 -6.10
N SER A 128 -13.76 -15.49 -6.57
CA SER A 128 -15.14 -15.72 -6.13
C SER A 128 -15.85 -16.88 -6.85
N ASN A 129 -15.21 -17.49 -7.84
CA ASN A 129 -15.68 -18.68 -8.58
C ASN A 129 -14.90 -19.92 -8.17
#